data_AF-A0A2T6BAD7-F1
#
_entry.id   AF-A0A2T6BAD7-F1
#
_cell.length_a   1.000
_cell.length_b   1.000
_cell.length_c   1.000
_cell.angle_alpha   90.00
_cell.angle_beta   90.00
_cell.angle_gamma   90.00
#
_symmetry.space_group_name_H-M   'P 1'
#
loop_
_entity.id
_entity.type
_entity.pdbx_description
1 polymer ?
#
loop_
_entity_poly.entity_id
_entity_poly.type
_entity_poly.pdbx_seq_one_letter_code
_entity_poly.pdbx_strand_id
1 'polypeptide(L)'
;MLPAVKGFRPMHSGGASLKLVSGRAIGVMISALLAAAATLAGIEQLRQQSEGRVTCPQGAGSEVCRFEGTPLRVSGTPVYIGNRQGAFLPTLEEISFVDGSGRRWIVPPDTLTDGASIPPLFAPLVGDRQRREYLLAAALHDAYCGIGNEALPTYQSRPWEEVHRMFYDALLTAGTPPRIAKVMFAAVYLGGPRWNDPARALDMMSDDDLMKEMKQGMDWIERADPGPEEIMDWMKDREAKMRAAHGE
;
A
#
# COMPACT_ATOMS: atom_id res chain seq x y z
N MET A 1 -16.91 -10.57 86.02
CA MET A 1 -16.66 -12.00 86.28
C MET A 1 -15.25 -12.33 85.84
N LEU A 2 -14.52 -13.02 86.73
CA LEU A 2 -13.14 -13.51 86.67
C LEU A 2 -12.91 -14.54 85.50
N PRO A 3 -11.70 -15.09 85.26
CA PRO A 3 -10.53 -14.43 84.64
C PRO A 3 -9.73 -15.38 83.69
N ALA A 4 -8.59 -14.88 83.19
CA ALA A 4 -7.30 -15.56 82.99
C ALA A 4 -7.18 -16.91 82.21
N VAL A 5 -6.26 -16.92 81.23
CA VAL A 5 -5.07 -17.81 81.31
C VAL A 5 -3.81 -17.02 80.94
N LYS A 6 -2.81 -17.12 81.82
CA LYS A 6 -1.42 -16.62 81.74
C LYS A 6 -0.48 -17.77 81.38
N GLY A 7 0.68 -17.43 80.80
CA GLY A 7 1.95 -18.17 80.90
C GLY A 7 2.43 -18.72 79.56
N PHE A 8 3.66 -18.51 79.07
CA PHE A 8 4.96 -18.50 79.76
C PHE A 8 6.02 -17.65 78.99
N ARG A 9 7.05 -17.17 79.70
CA ARG A 9 8.09 -16.19 79.25
C ARG A 9 9.41 -16.88 78.75
N PRO A 10 10.60 -16.21 78.68
CA PRO A 10 11.21 -15.53 77.52
C PRO A 10 12.64 -16.04 77.18
N MET A 11 13.31 -15.54 76.13
CA MET A 11 14.78 -15.42 76.14
C MET A 11 15.32 -14.39 75.14
N HIS A 12 16.55 -13.95 75.42
CA HIS A 12 17.22 -12.70 75.11
C HIS A 12 17.68 -12.43 73.66
N SER A 13 17.82 -11.12 73.40
CA SER A 13 18.98 -10.41 72.80
C SER A 13 19.51 -10.84 71.44
N GLY A 14 19.46 -9.91 70.49
CA GLY A 14 20.34 -9.90 69.32
C GLY A 14 19.95 -8.80 68.35
N GLY A 15 20.42 -7.58 68.60
CA GLY A 15 20.37 -6.53 67.59
C GLY A 15 21.30 -6.87 66.43
N ALA A 16 20.80 -6.80 65.20
CA ALA A 16 21.59 -6.56 64.00
C ALA A 16 20.68 -5.95 62.93
N SER A 17 20.91 -4.67 62.63
CA SER A 17 20.37 -4.00 61.44
C SER A 17 20.70 -4.80 60.18
N LEU A 18 19.69 -5.17 59.40
CA LEU A 18 19.87 -5.55 58.00
C LEU A 18 19.13 -4.56 57.10
N LYS A 19 19.91 -3.94 56.22
CA LYS A 19 19.52 -2.89 55.29
C LYS A 19 18.46 -3.40 54.30
N LEU A 20 17.57 -2.48 53.94
CA LEU A 20 16.67 -2.57 52.79
C LEU A 20 17.48 -2.93 51.53
N VAL A 21 17.19 -4.07 50.91
CA VAL A 21 17.60 -4.35 49.52
C VAL A 21 16.33 -4.35 48.67
N SER A 22 16.26 -3.34 47.81
CA SER A 22 15.28 -3.19 46.73
C SER A 22 15.28 -4.44 45.83
N GLY A 23 14.12 -5.09 45.69
CA GLY A 23 13.88 -6.18 44.75
C GLY A 23 12.74 -5.87 43.78
N ARG A 24 12.98 -5.01 42.79
CA ARG A 24 12.18 -4.92 41.55
C ARG A 24 12.78 -5.90 40.54
N ALA A 25 12.22 -7.10 40.36
CA ALA A 25 12.69 -8.01 39.30
C ALA A 25 11.73 -9.13 38.86
N ILE A 26 10.40 -9.00 39.01
CA ILE A 26 9.46 -10.08 38.57
C ILE A 26 8.43 -9.60 37.51
N GLY A 27 8.36 -8.29 37.20
CA GLY A 27 7.34 -7.74 36.29
C GLY A 27 7.71 -7.55 34.82
N VAL A 28 8.94 -7.87 34.39
CA VAL A 28 9.44 -7.43 33.06
C VAL A 28 9.57 -8.59 32.04
N MET A 29 9.68 -9.84 32.49
CA MET A 29 9.87 -10.98 31.56
C MET A 29 8.59 -11.46 30.85
N ILE A 30 7.40 -11.27 31.44
CA ILE A 30 6.13 -11.71 30.82
C ILE A 30 5.69 -10.76 29.70
N SER A 31 5.94 -9.45 29.87
CA SER A 31 5.58 -8.42 28.88
C SER A 31 6.39 -8.50 27.59
N ALA A 32 7.68 -8.88 27.69
CA ALA A 32 8.56 -9.02 26.53
C ALA A 32 8.19 -10.24 25.67
N LEU A 33 7.76 -11.35 26.28
CA LEU A 33 7.31 -12.55 25.57
C LEU A 33 5.98 -12.35 24.84
N LEU A 34 5.03 -11.62 25.44
CA LEU A 34 3.75 -11.27 24.80
C LEU A 34 3.94 -10.30 23.61
N ALA A 35 4.84 -9.32 23.74
CA ALA A 35 5.17 -8.42 22.64
C ALA A 35 5.86 -9.16 21.49
N ALA A 36 6.82 -10.06 21.78
CA ALA A 36 7.50 -10.86 20.78
C ALA A 36 6.53 -11.81 20.03
N ALA A 37 5.57 -12.41 20.75
CA ALA A 37 4.54 -13.26 20.15
C ALA A 37 3.55 -12.47 19.27
N ALA A 38 3.15 -11.26 19.69
CA ALA A 38 2.29 -10.38 18.89
C ALA A 38 3.01 -9.86 17.63
N THR A 39 4.31 -9.58 17.72
CA THR A 39 5.13 -9.22 16.55
C THR A 39 5.33 -10.39 15.60
N LEU A 40 5.54 -11.61 16.11
CA LEU A 40 5.66 -12.81 15.28
C LEU A 40 4.33 -13.18 14.61
N ALA A 41 3.20 -13.05 15.32
CA ALA A 41 1.87 -13.24 14.74
C ALA A 41 1.54 -12.19 13.67
N GLY A 42 1.93 -10.92 13.88
CA GLY A 42 1.80 -9.86 12.88
C GLY A 42 2.68 -10.07 11.65
N ILE A 43 3.93 -10.53 11.85
CA ILE A 43 4.86 -10.87 10.77
C ILE A 43 4.39 -12.10 9.99
N GLU A 44 3.88 -13.12 10.68
CA GLU A 44 3.33 -14.32 10.05
C GLU A 44 2.05 -14.02 9.26
N GLN A 45 1.20 -13.12 9.74
CA GLN A 45 0.00 -12.68 9.02
C GLN A 45 0.34 -11.85 7.77
N LEU A 46 1.39 -11.02 7.83
CA LEU A 46 1.93 -10.32 6.67
C LEU A 46 2.62 -11.30 5.69
N ARG A 47 3.34 -12.30 6.21
CA ARG A 47 4.00 -13.34 5.41
C ARG A 47 2.98 -14.23 4.69
N GLN A 48 1.92 -14.65 5.37
CA GLN A 48 0.80 -15.41 4.80
C GLN A 48 -0.02 -14.58 3.80
N GLN A 49 -0.02 -13.25 3.91
CA GLN A 49 -0.59 -12.37 2.88
C GLN A 49 0.31 -12.19 1.65
N SER A 50 1.62 -12.43 1.79
CA SER A 50 2.60 -12.32 0.70
C SER A 50 2.82 -13.62 -0.07
N GLU A 51 2.68 -14.78 0.57
CA GLU A 51 2.77 -16.09 -0.08
C GLU A 51 1.39 -16.50 -0.62
N GLY A 52 1.08 -16.14 -1.87
CA GLY A 52 -0.08 -16.70 -2.59
C GLY A 52 -0.97 -15.74 -3.37
N ARG A 53 -0.58 -14.46 -3.57
CA ARG A 53 -1.35 -13.54 -4.42
C ARG A 53 -1.33 -14.03 -5.87
N VAL A 54 -2.46 -14.55 -6.34
CA VAL A 54 -2.65 -14.91 -7.75
C VAL A 54 -2.71 -13.63 -8.57
N THR A 55 -1.92 -13.58 -9.66
CA THR A 55 -2.02 -12.48 -10.62
C THR A 55 -3.34 -12.61 -11.39
N CYS A 56 -4.11 -11.53 -11.46
CA CYS A 56 -5.40 -11.56 -12.14
C CYS A 56 -5.23 -11.87 -13.64
N PRO A 57 -6.07 -12.75 -14.22
CA PRO A 57 -6.02 -13.00 -15.65
C PRO A 57 -6.49 -11.75 -16.42
N GLN A 58 -6.10 -11.67 -17.70
CA GLN A 58 -6.59 -10.62 -18.57
C GLN A 58 -8.07 -10.85 -18.92
N GLY A 59 -8.87 -9.80 -18.87
CA GLY A 59 -10.27 -9.79 -19.29
C GLY A 59 -11.27 -10.02 -18.17
N ALA A 60 -12.52 -9.63 -18.42
CA ALA A 60 -13.61 -9.72 -17.45
C ALA A 60 -14.06 -11.18 -17.24
N GLY A 61 -14.38 -11.55 -16.00
CA GLY A 61 -15.14 -12.77 -15.71
C GLY A 61 -14.35 -13.95 -15.14
N SER A 62 -13.17 -13.73 -14.56
CA SER A 62 -12.56 -14.78 -13.73
C SER A 62 -13.27 -14.86 -12.38
N GLU A 63 -13.46 -16.07 -11.84
CA GLU A 63 -13.96 -16.25 -10.46
C GLU A 63 -13.02 -15.62 -9.41
N VAL A 64 -11.75 -15.45 -9.80
CA VAL A 64 -10.67 -14.96 -8.97
C VAL A 64 -10.72 -13.43 -8.84
N CYS A 65 -10.66 -12.72 -9.96
CA CYS A 65 -10.68 -11.26 -10.02
C CYS A 65 -11.85 -10.73 -10.85
N ARG A 66 -12.57 -9.74 -10.30
CA ARG A 66 -13.76 -9.17 -10.93
C ARG A 66 -14.06 -7.76 -10.43
N PHE A 67 -14.71 -6.99 -11.28
CA PHE A 67 -15.36 -5.75 -10.88
C PHE A 67 -16.82 -5.99 -10.49
N GLU A 68 -17.31 -5.21 -9.54
CA GLU A 68 -18.70 -5.16 -9.10
C GLU A 68 -19.19 -3.70 -9.15
N GLY A 69 -20.47 -3.48 -9.47
CA GLY A 69 -21.02 -2.12 -9.63
C GLY A 69 -20.73 -1.45 -10.98
N THR A 70 -20.29 -2.19 -12.00
CA THR A 70 -19.97 -1.65 -13.34
C THR A 70 -21.21 -1.50 -14.24
N PRO A 71 -21.21 -0.59 -15.24
CA PRO A 71 -20.10 0.24 -15.72
C PRO A 71 -19.78 1.42 -14.80
N LEU A 72 -18.56 1.95 -14.88
CA LEU A 72 -18.21 3.20 -14.19
C LEU A 72 -19.07 4.35 -14.72
N ARG A 73 -19.78 5.04 -13.83
CA ARG A 73 -20.57 6.22 -14.14
C ARG A 73 -19.97 7.42 -13.44
N VAL A 74 -19.74 8.50 -14.19
CA VAL A 74 -19.14 9.73 -13.69
C VAL A 74 -20.06 10.91 -13.98
N SER A 75 -19.95 11.95 -13.15
CA SER A 75 -20.64 13.21 -13.35
C SER A 75 -20.20 13.88 -14.64
N GLY A 76 -21.13 14.52 -15.34
CA GLY A 76 -20.82 15.39 -16.47
C GLY A 76 -20.26 16.76 -16.06
N THR A 77 -20.20 17.05 -14.75
CA THR A 77 -19.68 18.30 -14.21
C THR A 77 -18.21 18.12 -13.82
N PRO A 78 -17.27 18.74 -14.56
CA PRO A 78 -15.84 18.61 -14.27
C PRO A 78 -15.42 19.39 -13.03
N VAL A 79 -14.45 18.84 -12.31
CA VAL A 79 -13.75 19.47 -11.19
C VAL A 79 -12.30 19.73 -11.60
N TYR A 80 -11.77 20.92 -11.29
CA TYR A 80 -10.39 21.29 -11.59
C TYR A 80 -9.64 21.53 -10.28
N ILE A 81 -8.48 20.90 -10.13
CA ILE A 81 -7.67 20.96 -8.92
C ILE A 81 -6.38 21.70 -9.21
N GLY A 82 -6.27 22.94 -8.73
CA GLY A 82 -5.06 23.76 -8.87
C GLY A 82 -4.59 23.87 -10.32
N ASN A 83 -3.29 23.60 -10.55
CA ASN A 83 -2.66 23.61 -11.87
C ASN A 83 -2.54 22.21 -12.50
N ARG A 84 -3.33 21.24 -12.05
CA ARG A 84 -3.30 19.87 -12.61
C ARG A 84 -3.83 19.87 -14.04
N GLN A 85 -3.27 18.99 -14.87
CA GLN A 85 -3.67 18.86 -16.26
C GLN A 85 -4.92 18.00 -16.38
N GLY A 86 -5.96 18.55 -16.99
CA GLY A 86 -7.22 17.85 -17.23
C GLY A 86 -8.26 18.09 -16.13
N ALA A 87 -9.48 17.64 -16.43
CA ALA A 87 -10.58 17.66 -15.49
C ALA A 87 -10.67 16.34 -14.73
N PHE A 88 -11.04 16.42 -13.47
CA PHE A 88 -11.46 15.29 -12.65
C PHE A 88 -12.97 15.16 -12.76
N LEU A 89 -13.46 13.93 -12.93
CA LEU A 89 -14.87 13.62 -12.99
C LEU A 89 -15.25 12.82 -11.72
N PRO A 90 -16.15 13.35 -10.87
CA PRO A 90 -16.66 12.61 -9.72
C PRO A 90 -17.38 11.33 -10.14
N THR A 91 -17.13 10.21 -9.47
CA THR A 91 -17.93 8.99 -9.61
C THR A 91 -19.34 9.19 -9.06
N LEU A 92 -20.36 8.61 -9.72
CA LEU A 92 -21.75 8.76 -9.30
C LEU A 92 -22.22 7.66 -8.36
N GLU A 93 -21.64 6.47 -8.51
CA GLU A 93 -22.06 5.24 -7.84
C GLU A 93 -20.81 4.52 -7.32
N GLU A 94 -20.96 3.71 -6.28
CA GLU A 94 -19.87 2.87 -5.78
C GLU A 94 -19.53 1.80 -6.82
N ILE A 95 -18.23 1.63 -7.08
CA ILE A 95 -17.71 0.44 -7.76
C ILE A 95 -16.72 -0.27 -6.84
N SER A 96 -16.55 -1.58 -7.03
CA SER A 96 -15.51 -2.30 -6.31
C SER A 96 -14.80 -3.31 -7.20
N PHE A 97 -13.61 -3.70 -6.76
CA PHE A 97 -12.78 -4.71 -7.40
C PHE A 97 -12.35 -5.75 -6.38
N VAL A 98 -12.52 -7.02 -6.72
CA VAL A 98 -12.00 -8.14 -5.95
C VAL A 98 -10.71 -8.59 -6.61
N ASP A 99 -9.60 -8.55 -5.88
CA ASP A 99 -8.28 -8.97 -6.37
C ASP A 99 -8.04 -10.48 -6.21
N GLY A 100 -6.89 -10.95 -6.69
CA GLY A 100 -6.55 -12.38 -6.66
C GLY A 100 -6.26 -12.97 -5.28
N SER A 101 -6.30 -12.16 -4.22
CA SER A 101 -6.31 -12.61 -2.82
C SER A 101 -7.73 -12.67 -2.22
N GLY A 102 -8.75 -12.36 -3.00
CA GLY A 102 -10.14 -12.22 -2.55
C GLY A 102 -10.41 -10.90 -1.82
N ARG A 103 -9.47 -9.95 -1.85
CA ARG A 103 -9.62 -8.66 -1.17
C ARG A 103 -10.46 -7.72 -2.01
N ARG A 104 -11.42 -7.05 -1.37
CA ARG A 104 -12.27 -6.03 -1.98
C ARG A 104 -11.65 -4.63 -1.84
N TRP A 105 -11.56 -3.93 -2.97
CA TRP A 105 -11.13 -2.55 -3.12
C TRP A 105 -12.32 -1.71 -3.57
N ILE A 106 -12.52 -0.55 -2.97
CA ILE A 106 -13.75 0.23 -3.14
C ILE A 106 -13.42 1.58 -3.75
N VAL A 107 -14.24 2.02 -4.69
CA VAL A 107 -14.31 3.40 -5.16
C VAL A 107 -15.62 3.97 -4.65
N PRO A 108 -15.60 4.79 -3.61
CA PRO A 108 -16.81 5.46 -3.14
C PRO A 108 -17.40 6.38 -4.22
N PRO A 109 -18.69 6.72 -4.14
CA PRO A 109 -19.23 7.88 -4.86
C PRO A 109 -18.42 9.14 -4.56
N ASP A 110 -18.47 10.10 -5.47
CA ASP A 110 -17.72 11.36 -5.43
C ASP A 110 -16.20 11.21 -5.50
N THR A 111 -15.68 10.02 -5.83
CA THR A 111 -14.25 9.84 -6.13
C THR A 111 -13.91 10.67 -7.36
N LEU A 112 -12.95 11.57 -7.22
CA LEU A 112 -12.41 12.37 -8.31
C LEU A 112 -11.42 11.51 -9.10
N THR A 113 -11.75 11.19 -10.35
CA THR A 113 -10.84 10.49 -11.28
C THR A 113 -10.60 11.30 -12.54
N ASP A 114 -9.36 11.29 -13.03
CA ASP A 114 -8.96 11.93 -14.27
C ASP A 114 -8.48 10.90 -15.33
N GLY A 115 -8.83 9.62 -15.13
CA GLY A 115 -8.34 8.50 -15.93
C GLY A 115 -6.88 8.16 -15.64
N ALA A 116 -6.24 7.34 -16.47
CA ALA A 116 -4.86 6.96 -16.21
C ALA A 116 -3.89 8.12 -16.51
N SER A 117 -3.54 8.91 -15.49
CA SER A 117 -2.51 9.94 -15.56
C SER A 117 -1.17 9.35 -16.03
N ILE A 118 -0.85 9.50 -17.31
CA ILE A 118 0.38 8.98 -17.94
C ILE A 118 1.19 10.17 -18.49
N PRO A 119 2.51 10.22 -18.27
CA PRO A 119 3.36 11.25 -18.89
C PRO A 119 3.19 11.29 -20.42
N PRO A 120 3.00 12.47 -21.04
CA PRO A 120 2.69 12.58 -22.46
C PRO A 120 3.65 11.86 -23.41
N LEU A 121 4.93 11.74 -23.04
CA LEU A 121 5.93 11.04 -23.85
C LEU A 121 5.63 9.54 -24.03
N PHE A 122 4.87 8.93 -23.12
CA PHE A 122 4.47 7.52 -23.21
C PHE A 122 3.12 7.30 -23.88
N ALA A 123 2.40 8.37 -24.23
CA ALA A 123 1.12 8.28 -24.94
C ALA A 123 1.18 7.49 -26.26
N PRO A 124 2.25 7.52 -27.09
CA PRO A 124 2.33 6.69 -28.30
C PRO A 124 2.28 5.18 -28.02
N LEU A 125 2.70 4.75 -26.83
CA LEU A 125 2.72 3.34 -26.43
C LEU A 125 1.46 2.96 -25.65
N VAL A 126 1.12 3.77 -24.63
CA VAL A 126 0.03 3.46 -23.70
C VAL A 126 -1.32 3.93 -24.24
N GLY A 127 -1.34 4.89 -25.17
CA GLY A 127 -2.55 5.48 -25.72
C GLY A 127 -3.13 6.58 -24.83
N ASP A 128 -4.41 6.88 -25.07
CA ASP A 128 -5.13 7.93 -24.38
C ASP A 128 -5.48 7.54 -22.93
N ARG A 129 -5.36 8.49 -21.99
CA ARG A 129 -5.65 8.28 -20.57
C ARG A 129 -7.10 7.90 -20.26
N GLN A 130 -8.04 8.24 -21.15
CA GLN A 130 -9.47 7.95 -21.05
C GLN A 130 -9.88 6.66 -21.79
N ARG A 131 -8.92 5.83 -22.21
CA ARG A 131 -9.22 4.51 -22.79
C ARG A 131 -10.09 3.71 -21.82
N ARG A 132 -11.14 3.08 -22.34
CA ARG A 132 -12.17 2.40 -21.56
C ARG A 132 -11.58 1.32 -20.64
N GLU A 133 -10.57 0.62 -21.12
CA GLU A 133 -9.83 -0.41 -20.38
C GLU A 133 -8.98 0.13 -19.21
N TYR A 134 -8.82 1.45 -19.07
CA TYR A 134 -8.08 2.08 -17.98
C TYR A 134 -8.99 2.68 -16.90
N LEU A 135 -10.18 3.16 -17.27
CA LEU A 135 -11.02 4.01 -16.42
C LEU A 135 -11.37 3.36 -15.07
N LEU A 136 -11.71 2.06 -15.08
CA LEU A 136 -12.04 1.34 -13.84
C LEU A 136 -10.83 1.21 -12.90
N ALA A 137 -9.66 0.90 -13.45
CA ALA A 137 -8.43 0.78 -12.68
C ALA A 137 -7.95 2.15 -12.19
N ALA A 138 -8.06 3.19 -13.01
CA ALA A 138 -7.72 4.56 -12.66
C ALA A 138 -8.59 5.07 -11.50
N ALA A 139 -9.92 4.92 -11.57
CA ALA A 139 -10.81 5.33 -10.49
C ALA A 139 -10.48 4.64 -9.15
N LEU A 140 -10.09 3.35 -9.20
CA LEU A 140 -9.59 2.63 -8.02
C LEU A 140 -8.28 3.20 -7.49
N HIS A 141 -7.31 3.47 -8.36
CA HIS A 141 -6.04 4.07 -7.93
C HIS A 141 -6.27 5.46 -7.33
N ASP A 142 -7.09 6.28 -7.98
CA ASP A 142 -7.44 7.63 -7.54
C ASP A 142 -8.17 7.64 -6.20
N ALA A 143 -9.08 6.69 -5.95
CA ALA A 143 -9.77 6.58 -4.66
C ALA A 143 -8.83 6.35 -3.46
N TYR A 144 -7.64 5.79 -3.70
CA TYR A 144 -6.68 5.45 -2.65
C TYR A 144 -5.49 6.40 -2.59
N CYS A 145 -5.13 7.10 -3.66
CA CYS A 145 -4.01 8.05 -3.62
C CYS A 145 -4.13 9.28 -4.50
N GLY A 146 -5.22 9.41 -5.27
CA GLY A 146 -5.47 10.55 -6.15
C GLY A 146 -5.67 11.83 -5.35
N ILE A 147 -5.07 12.92 -5.84
CA ILE A 147 -5.24 14.24 -5.23
C ILE A 147 -6.72 14.68 -5.29
N GLY A 148 -7.19 15.35 -4.24
CA GLY A 148 -8.59 15.76 -4.11
C GLY A 148 -9.50 14.70 -3.48
N ASN A 149 -9.00 13.48 -3.28
CA ASN A 149 -9.71 12.40 -2.62
C ASN A 149 -9.34 12.24 -1.14
N GLU A 150 -8.62 13.20 -0.53
CA GLU A 150 -8.09 13.10 0.84
C GLU A 150 -9.18 12.89 1.90
N ALA A 151 -10.40 13.33 1.63
CA ALA A 151 -11.56 13.15 2.52
C ALA A 151 -12.25 11.79 2.38
N LEU A 152 -11.91 10.99 1.35
CA LEU A 152 -12.49 9.67 1.18
C LEU A 152 -11.98 8.69 2.26
N PRO A 153 -12.84 7.77 2.74
CA PRO A 153 -12.42 6.75 3.70
C PRO A 153 -11.38 5.77 3.14
N THR A 154 -11.25 5.68 1.82
CA THR A 154 -10.29 4.81 1.13
C THR A 154 -8.92 5.44 0.97
N TYR A 155 -8.81 6.77 1.05
CA TYR A 155 -7.57 7.49 0.79
C TYR A 155 -6.47 7.06 1.76
N GLN A 156 -5.37 6.56 1.19
CA GLN A 156 -4.20 6.04 1.89
C GLN A 156 -4.52 5.00 2.99
N SER A 157 -5.67 4.34 2.89
CA SER A 157 -6.14 3.34 3.86
C SER A 157 -5.41 2.00 3.79
N ARG A 158 -4.50 1.85 2.82
CA ARG A 158 -3.70 0.64 2.54
C ARG A 158 -2.25 1.05 2.26
N PRO A 159 -1.27 0.15 2.34
CA PRO A 159 0.09 0.41 1.88
C PRO A 159 0.14 0.78 0.39
N TRP A 160 1.03 1.69 0.01
CA TRP A 160 1.13 2.17 -1.36
C TRP A 160 1.48 1.06 -2.36
N GLU A 161 2.35 0.10 -1.97
CA GLU A 161 2.70 -1.03 -2.83
C GLU A 161 1.47 -1.88 -3.16
N GLU A 162 0.59 -2.09 -2.19
CA GLU A 162 -0.63 -2.86 -2.41
C GLU A 162 -1.62 -2.13 -3.32
N VAL A 163 -1.73 -0.81 -3.19
CA VAL A 163 -2.58 0.02 -4.06
C VAL A 163 -2.07 -0.02 -5.50
N HIS A 164 -0.77 0.11 -5.70
CA HIS A 164 -0.17 0.06 -7.05
C HIS A 164 -0.25 -1.35 -7.64
N ARG A 165 -0.09 -2.39 -6.81
CA ARG A 165 -0.29 -3.78 -7.22
C ARG A 165 -1.75 -4.06 -7.59
N MET A 166 -2.71 -3.52 -6.84
CA MET A 166 -4.13 -3.59 -7.18
C MET A 166 -4.42 -2.91 -8.51
N PHE A 167 -3.84 -1.75 -8.78
CA PHE A 167 -4.00 -1.05 -10.06
C PHE A 167 -3.58 -1.94 -11.26
N TYR A 168 -2.44 -2.63 -11.14
CA TYR A 168 -2.00 -3.61 -12.15
C TYR A 168 -3.02 -4.74 -12.38
N ASP A 169 -3.48 -5.36 -11.30
CA ASP A 169 -4.45 -6.45 -11.34
C ASP A 169 -5.80 -5.99 -11.93
N ALA A 170 -6.22 -4.76 -11.61
CA ALA A 170 -7.43 -4.13 -12.14
C ALA A 170 -7.31 -3.80 -13.63
N LEU A 171 -6.15 -3.34 -14.10
CA LEU A 171 -5.88 -3.11 -15.53
C LEU A 171 -6.04 -4.39 -16.34
N LEU A 172 -5.45 -5.50 -15.89
CA LEU A 172 -5.58 -6.80 -16.54
C LEU A 172 -7.05 -7.23 -16.61
N THR A 173 -7.76 -7.17 -15.48
CA THR A 173 -9.17 -7.55 -15.40
C THR A 173 -10.05 -6.67 -16.30
N ALA A 174 -9.72 -5.39 -16.45
CA ALA A 174 -10.42 -4.45 -17.32
C ALA A 174 -10.09 -4.64 -18.82
N GLY A 175 -9.17 -5.56 -19.16
CA GLY A 175 -8.82 -5.94 -20.52
C GLY A 175 -7.61 -5.22 -21.10
N THR A 176 -6.87 -4.46 -20.29
CA THR A 176 -5.61 -3.83 -20.72
C THR A 176 -4.61 -4.90 -21.16
N PRO A 177 -3.93 -4.76 -22.31
CA PRO A 177 -2.91 -5.71 -22.73
C PRO A 177 -1.83 -5.89 -21.65
N PRO A 178 -1.38 -7.13 -21.34
CA PRO A 178 -0.51 -7.38 -20.19
C PRO A 178 0.77 -6.55 -20.19
N ARG A 179 1.37 -6.38 -21.36
CA ARG A 179 2.55 -5.53 -21.55
C ARG A 179 2.28 -4.07 -21.16
N ILE A 180 1.15 -3.51 -21.59
CA ILE A 180 0.77 -2.14 -21.25
C ILE A 180 0.47 -2.02 -19.75
N ALA A 181 -0.20 -3.01 -19.16
CA ALA A 181 -0.42 -3.05 -17.72
C ALA A 181 0.90 -3.08 -16.93
N LYS A 182 1.90 -3.87 -17.38
CA LYS A 182 3.25 -3.90 -16.77
C LYS A 182 3.95 -2.54 -16.85
N VAL A 183 3.86 -1.86 -17.99
CA VAL A 183 4.41 -0.51 -18.17
C VAL A 183 3.70 0.50 -17.26
N MET A 184 2.37 0.46 -17.17
CA MET A 184 1.62 1.36 -16.28
C MET A 184 1.90 1.07 -14.80
N PHE A 185 2.08 -0.19 -14.44
CA PHE A 185 2.48 -0.60 -13.09
C PHE A 185 3.86 -0.08 -12.73
N ALA A 186 4.83 -0.25 -13.62
CA ALA A 186 6.16 0.33 -13.51
C ALA A 186 6.13 1.86 -13.33
N ALA A 187 5.27 2.55 -14.09
CA ALA A 187 5.14 4.01 -14.01
C ALA A 187 4.62 4.49 -12.64
N VAL A 188 3.56 3.87 -12.12
CA VAL A 188 3.04 4.24 -10.79
C VAL A 188 4.00 3.84 -9.68
N TYR A 189 4.75 2.74 -9.84
CA TYR A 189 5.78 2.38 -8.87
C TYR A 189 6.90 3.42 -8.86
N LEU A 190 7.34 3.91 -10.02
CA LEU A 190 8.39 4.91 -10.11
C LEU A 190 7.94 6.28 -9.60
N GLY A 191 6.81 6.80 -10.10
CA GLY A 191 6.37 8.19 -9.87
C GLY A 191 5.20 8.37 -8.90
N GLY A 192 4.64 7.30 -8.34
CA GLY A 192 3.50 7.37 -7.42
C GLY A 192 3.87 7.77 -5.99
N PRO A 193 2.91 8.28 -5.20
CA PRO A 193 3.16 8.69 -3.83
C PRO A 193 3.39 7.47 -2.91
N ARG A 194 4.28 7.62 -1.92
CA ARG A 194 4.66 6.55 -0.97
C ARG A 194 4.35 6.97 0.47
N TRP A 195 3.06 7.06 0.82
CA TRP A 195 2.63 7.67 2.08
C TRP A 195 3.09 6.94 3.34
N ASN A 196 3.22 5.62 3.31
CA ASN A 196 3.77 4.83 4.42
C ASN A 196 5.28 4.54 4.29
N ASP A 197 5.96 5.06 3.26
CA ASP A 197 7.42 5.00 3.10
C ASP A 197 7.96 6.19 2.30
N PRO A 198 7.80 7.44 2.81
CA PRO A 198 8.16 8.65 2.07
C PRO A 198 9.67 8.77 1.83
N ALA A 199 10.50 8.06 2.59
CA ALA A 199 11.94 8.05 2.40
C ALA A 199 12.32 7.46 1.04
N ARG A 200 11.52 6.56 0.46
CA ARG A 200 11.76 5.97 -0.86
C ARG A 200 11.20 6.79 -2.03
N ALA A 201 10.46 7.88 -1.75
CA ALA A 201 9.92 8.72 -2.80
C ALA A 201 11.04 9.34 -3.65
N LEU A 202 10.73 9.58 -4.92
CA LEU A 202 11.65 10.16 -5.90
C LEU A 202 11.29 11.62 -6.23
N ASP A 203 10.56 12.30 -5.35
CA ASP A 203 10.04 13.67 -5.55
C ASP A 203 11.15 14.72 -5.79
N MET A 204 12.39 14.40 -5.43
CA MET A 204 13.56 15.25 -5.64
C MET A 204 14.31 14.97 -6.94
N MET A 205 13.97 13.90 -7.66
CA MET A 205 14.56 13.59 -8.96
C MET A 205 14.02 14.54 -10.03
N SER A 206 14.84 14.86 -11.03
CA SER A 206 14.37 15.62 -12.18
C SER A 206 13.42 14.77 -13.04
N ASP A 207 12.49 15.43 -13.75
CA ASP A 207 11.65 14.75 -14.73
C ASP A 207 12.50 13.99 -15.75
N ASP A 208 13.62 14.55 -16.20
CA ASP A 208 14.53 13.90 -17.16
C ASP A 208 15.12 12.59 -16.63
N ASP A 209 15.49 12.54 -15.35
CA ASP A 209 16.00 11.31 -14.72
C ASP A 209 14.90 10.25 -14.60
N LEU A 210 13.71 10.63 -14.14
CA LEU A 210 12.57 9.73 -14.07
C LEU A 210 12.19 9.19 -15.46
N MET A 211 12.21 10.05 -16.47
CA MET A 211 11.92 9.66 -17.86
C MET A 211 12.98 8.74 -18.44
N LYS A 212 14.27 8.95 -18.12
CA LYS A 212 15.36 8.05 -18.50
C LYS A 212 15.21 6.67 -17.86
N GLU A 213 14.83 6.62 -16.59
CA GLU A 213 14.61 5.37 -15.86
C GLU A 213 13.39 4.61 -16.36
N MET A 214 12.31 5.33 -16.62
CA MET A 214 11.10 4.74 -17.19
C MET A 214 11.35 4.15 -18.58
N LYS A 215 12.16 4.81 -19.43
CA LYS A 215 12.59 4.24 -20.73
C LYS A 215 13.36 2.93 -20.56
N GLN A 216 14.32 2.87 -19.63
CA GLN A 216 15.06 1.64 -19.33
C GLN A 216 14.13 0.52 -18.84
N GLY A 217 13.17 0.85 -17.98
CA GLY A 217 12.16 -0.10 -17.48
C GLY A 217 11.29 -0.65 -18.60
N MET A 218 10.84 0.20 -19.51
CA MET A 218 10.07 -0.21 -20.69
C MET A 218 10.85 -1.15 -21.61
N ASP A 219 12.11 -0.84 -21.90
CA ASP A 219 12.98 -1.68 -22.73
C ASP A 219 13.27 -3.03 -22.07
N TRP A 220 13.34 -3.07 -20.74
CA TRP A 220 13.49 -4.32 -20.00
C TRP A 220 12.20 -5.15 -20.00
N ILE A 221 11.03 -4.53 -19.76
CA ILE A 221 9.72 -5.19 -19.83
C ILE A 221 9.49 -5.80 -21.22
N GLU A 222 9.84 -5.08 -22.28
CA GLU A 222 9.75 -5.57 -23.66
C GLU A 222 10.54 -6.87 -23.87
N ARG A 223 11.77 -6.92 -23.36
CA ARG A 223 12.71 -8.02 -23.65
C ARG A 223 12.55 -9.21 -22.73
N ALA A 224 12.20 -8.98 -21.47
CA ALA A 224 12.20 -10.02 -20.43
C ALA A 224 10.79 -10.51 -20.08
N ASP A 225 9.74 -9.78 -20.47
CA ASP A 225 8.34 -10.04 -20.09
C ASP A 225 8.15 -10.39 -18.59
N PRO A 226 8.73 -9.62 -17.67
CA PRO A 226 8.81 -9.98 -16.25
C PRO A 226 7.43 -10.07 -15.59
N GLY A 227 7.32 -10.89 -14.56
CA GLY A 227 6.18 -10.90 -13.66
C GLY A 227 6.12 -9.62 -12.81
N PRO A 228 4.97 -9.33 -12.18
CA PRO A 228 4.79 -8.14 -11.34
C PRO A 228 5.74 -8.09 -10.13
N GLU A 229 6.07 -9.23 -9.50
CA GLU A 229 7.03 -9.25 -8.40
C GLU A 229 8.45 -8.89 -8.87
N GLU A 230 8.86 -9.38 -10.05
CA GLU A 230 10.14 -9.01 -10.67
C GLU A 230 10.18 -7.52 -11.01
N ILE A 231 9.06 -6.94 -11.47
CA ILE A 231 8.96 -5.49 -11.72
C ILE A 231 9.11 -4.72 -10.41
N MET A 232 8.45 -5.14 -9.33
CA MET A 232 8.57 -4.49 -8.02
C MET A 232 10.01 -4.52 -7.51
N ASP A 233 10.67 -5.67 -7.59
CA ASP A 233 12.04 -5.82 -7.10
C ASP A 233 13.04 -5.04 -7.97
N TRP A 234 12.83 -5.02 -9.28
CA TRP A 234 13.61 -4.16 -10.17
C TRP A 234 13.44 -2.68 -9.80
N MET A 235 12.22 -2.21 -9.59
CA MET A 235 11.96 -0.81 -9.24
C MET A 235 12.56 -0.42 -7.89
N LYS A 236 12.48 -1.28 -6.88
CA LYS A 236 13.13 -1.05 -5.57
C LYS A 236 14.64 -0.85 -5.72
N ASP A 237 15.29 -1.69 -6.54
CA ASP A 237 16.73 -1.56 -6.83
C ASP A 237 17.03 -0.25 -7.58
N ARG A 238 16.20 0.14 -8.55
CA ARG A 238 16.37 1.42 -9.26
C ARG A 238 16.20 2.63 -8.35
N GLU A 239 15.16 2.66 -7.52
CA GLU A 239 14.93 3.73 -6.54
C GLU A 239 16.16 3.93 -5.65
N ALA A 240 16.71 2.84 -5.11
CA ALA A 240 17.90 2.88 -4.26
C ALA A 240 19.12 3.47 -5.00
N LYS A 241 19.34 3.04 -6.25
CA LYS A 241 20.45 3.54 -7.10
C LYS A 241 20.30 5.01 -7.46
N MET A 242 19.11 5.45 -7.85
CA MET A 242 18.84 6.85 -8.16
C MET A 242 19.09 7.76 -6.96
N ARG A 243 18.60 7.34 -5.78
CA ARG A 243 18.79 8.11 -4.55
C ARG A 243 20.25 8.16 -4.12
N ALA A 244 20.99 7.06 -4.26
CA ALA A 244 22.43 7.04 -3.99
C ALA A 244 23.19 8.00 -4.93
N ALA A 245 22.89 7.97 -6.23
CA ALA A 245 23.54 8.81 -7.23
C ALA A 245 23.23 10.32 -7.09
N HIS A 246 22.09 10.70 -6.51
CA HIS A 246 21.74 12.09 -6.22
C HIS A 246 22.31 12.59 -4.87
N GLY A 247 22.62 11.67 -3.94
CA GLY A 247 23.18 11.99 -2.63
C GLY A 247 24.71 12.19 -2.64
N GLU A 248 25.36 11.87 -3.76
CA GLU A 248 26.78 12.15 -4.07
C GLU A 248 26.91 13.46 -4.87
#